data_AF-A0A817TJM9-F1
#
_entry.id   AF-A0A817TJM9-F1
#
_cell.length_a   1.000
_cell.length_b   1.000
_cell.length_c   1.000
_cell.angle_alpha   90.00
_cell.angle_beta   90.00
_cell.angle_gamma   90.00
#
_symmetry.space_group_name_H-M   'P 1'
#
loop_
_entity.id
_entity.type
_entity.pdbx_description
1 polymer ?
#
loop_
_entity_poly.entity_id
_entity_poly.type
_entity_poly.pdbx_seq_one_letter_code
_entity_poly.pdbx_strand_id
1 'polypeptide(L)'
;MASTSSNKSRCATCGKNIGTFTCRGCSQDFCLSHAQEHRQLLGKQMDEDVILMHDQFQQCLNEQVKQPSLHPLMKEINEWEKQSIEKIQLVAQVARQKVLNIISKHTDNVIIALTSIKEQLSRARDDDDFFESDINEWKENLEKLKTDLNTPKAITIKFDDKMNSFIPKISVHKERPITERFERFLGDIQIEENGQLITHGNSNAHATVRGKGEYSSGQRLFRFKIENKRTS
;
A
#
# COMPACT_ATOMS: atom_id res chain seq x y z
N MET A 1 -62.27 -46.32 -10.71
CA MET A 1 -61.04 -46.98 -10.26
C MET A 1 -60.06 -45.89 -9.84
N ALA A 2 -59.95 -45.60 -8.55
CA ALA A 2 -59.05 -44.58 -8.03
C ALA A 2 -57.97 -45.26 -7.18
N SER A 3 -56.76 -45.36 -7.73
CA SER A 3 -55.59 -45.92 -7.08
C SER A 3 -54.96 -44.85 -6.19
N THR A 4 -55.35 -44.77 -4.92
CA THR A 4 -54.67 -43.93 -3.93
C THR A 4 -53.41 -44.62 -3.44
N SER A 5 -52.31 -44.49 -4.20
CA SER A 5 -50.97 -44.84 -3.73
C SER A 5 -50.55 -43.87 -2.62
N SER A 6 -50.78 -44.24 -1.36
CA SER A 6 -50.21 -43.54 -0.21
C SER A 6 -48.70 -43.77 -0.16
N ASN A 7 -47.95 -42.93 -0.87
CA ASN A 7 -46.50 -42.84 -0.74
C ASN A 7 -46.17 -42.35 0.68
N LYS A 8 -46.10 -43.29 1.63
CA LYS A 8 -45.65 -43.00 2.99
C LYS A 8 -44.18 -42.58 2.90
N SER A 9 -43.91 -41.32 3.22
CA SER A 9 -42.56 -40.78 3.37
C SER A 9 -41.74 -41.65 4.33
N ARG A 10 -40.47 -41.84 3.98
CA ARG A 10 -39.52 -42.74 4.64
C ARG A 10 -38.41 -41.92 5.27
N CYS A 11 -38.02 -42.27 6.49
CA CYS A 11 -36.84 -41.66 7.09
C CYS A 11 -35.59 -41.90 6.22
N ALA A 12 -34.89 -40.85 5.84
CA ALA A 12 -33.68 -40.90 5.01
C ALA A 12 -32.54 -41.69 5.69
N THR A 13 -32.46 -41.66 7.02
CA THR A 13 -31.42 -42.37 7.79
C THR A 13 -31.73 -43.86 8.02
N CYS A 14 -32.97 -44.23 8.34
CA CYS A 14 -33.30 -45.62 8.78
C CYS A 14 -34.42 -46.32 8.00
N GLY A 15 -35.05 -45.67 7.02
CA GLY A 15 -36.04 -46.27 6.11
C GLY A 15 -37.41 -46.61 6.71
N LYS A 16 -37.67 -46.25 7.98
CA LYS A 16 -38.96 -46.50 8.67
C LYS A 16 -40.04 -45.50 8.21
N ASN A 17 -41.30 -45.97 8.16
CA ASN A 17 -42.48 -45.21 7.70
C ASN A 17 -43.29 -44.62 8.87
N ILE A 18 -42.64 -44.31 10.00
CA ILE A 18 -43.31 -43.86 11.24
C ILE A 18 -43.07 -42.36 11.38
N GLY A 19 -44.15 -41.56 11.36
CA GLY A 19 -44.16 -40.13 11.68
C GLY A 19 -42.92 -39.37 11.21
N THR A 20 -42.85 -39.07 9.91
CA THR A 20 -41.70 -38.39 9.31
C THR A 20 -41.86 -36.87 9.30
N PHE A 21 -40.77 -36.17 9.59
CA PHE A 21 -40.62 -34.72 9.54
C PHE A 21 -39.70 -34.35 8.38
N THR A 22 -40.12 -33.42 7.53
CA THR A 22 -39.31 -32.94 6.41
C THR A 22 -38.47 -31.74 6.85
N CYS A 23 -37.14 -31.84 6.73
CA CYS A 23 -36.26 -30.68 6.87
C CYS A 23 -36.28 -29.87 5.57
N ARG A 24 -36.74 -28.62 5.61
CA ARG A 24 -36.78 -27.75 4.40
C ARG A 24 -35.38 -27.36 3.90
N GLY A 25 -34.37 -27.38 4.76
CA GLY A 25 -33.00 -27.02 4.39
C GLY A 25 -32.33 -28.04 3.47
N CYS A 26 -32.42 -29.33 3.82
CA CYS A 26 -31.84 -30.42 3.02
C CYS A 26 -32.88 -31.21 2.20
N SER A 27 -34.17 -30.88 2.31
CA SER A 27 -35.29 -31.54 1.65
C SER A 27 -35.39 -33.06 1.92
N GLN A 28 -34.93 -33.50 3.08
CA GLN A 28 -34.99 -34.91 3.51
C GLN A 28 -36.03 -35.13 4.61
N ASP A 29 -36.66 -36.30 4.58
CA ASP A 29 -37.62 -36.76 5.60
C ASP A 29 -36.90 -37.57 6.69
N PHE A 30 -37.16 -37.28 7.96
CA PHE A 30 -36.57 -37.98 9.10
C PHE A 30 -37.64 -38.45 10.08
N CYS A 31 -37.48 -39.60 10.73
CA CYS A 31 -38.29 -39.91 11.92
C CYS A 31 -37.87 -39.00 13.08
N LEU A 32 -38.71 -38.89 14.12
CA LEU A 32 -38.48 -37.97 15.26
C LEU A 32 -37.06 -38.02 15.84
N SER A 33 -36.50 -39.22 16.06
CA SER A 33 -35.15 -39.40 16.60
C SER A 33 -34.06 -38.83 15.66
N HIS A 34 -34.07 -39.22 14.40
CA HIS A 34 -33.07 -38.76 13.43
C HIS A 34 -33.25 -37.27 13.07
N ALA A 35 -34.46 -36.72 13.22
CA ALA A 35 -34.68 -35.29 13.10
C ALA A 35 -34.00 -34.51 14.24
N GLN A 36 -34.04 -35.04 15.47
CA GLN A 36 -33.32 -34.47 16.62
C GLN A 36 -31.81 -34.60 16.46
N GLU A 37 -31.31 -35.77 16.04
CA GLU A 37 -29.88 -35.97 15.75
C GLU A 37 -29.38 -35.03 14.64
N HIS A 38 -30.15 -34.90 13.54
CA HIS A 38 -29.83 -33.96 12.47
C HIS A 38 -29.74 -32.53 13.00
N ARG A 39 -30.68 -32.11 13.87
CA ARG A 39 -30.65 -30.79 14.49
C ARG A 39 -29.46 -30.60 15.44
N GLN A 40 -29.08 -31.63 16.19
CA GLN A 40 -27.88 -31.59 17.03
C GLN A 40 -26.60 -31.46 16.19
N LEU A 41 -26.50 -32.18 15.08
CA LEU A 41 -25.37 -32.08 14.16
C LEU A 41 -25.25 -30.67 13.55
N LEU A 42 -26.38 -30.07 13.15
CA LEU A 42 -26.40 -28.67 12.71
C LEU A 42 -26.00 -27.69 13.83
N GLY A 43 -26.38 -27.97 15.08
CA GLY A 43 -25.92 -27.20 16.24
C GLY A 43 -24.40 -27.25 16.39
N LYS A 44 -23.81 -28.45 16.28
CA LYS A 44 -22.35 -28.62 16.30
C LYS A 44 -21.66 -27.88 15.16
N GLN A 45 -22.18 -27.96 13.93
CA GLN A 45 -21.63 -27.20 12.79
C GLN A 45 -21.71 -25.68 13.03
N MET A 46 -22.80 -25.19 13.65
CA MET A 46 -22.90 -23.78 14.01
C MET A 46 -21.79 -23.37 14.99
N ASP A 47 -21.57 -24.18 16.03
CA ASP A 47 -20.57 -23.90 17.05
C ASP A 47 -19.13 -24.03 16.51
N GLU A 48 -18.85 -25.13 15.80
CA GLU A 48 -17.52 -25.51 15.31
C GLU A 48 -17.09 -24.72 14.06
N ASP A 49 -18.01 -24.45 13.13
CA ASP A 49 -17.68 -23.73 11.90
C ASP A 49 -17.96 -22.24 12.04
N VAL A 50 -19.18 -21.85 12.40
CA VAL A 50 -19.61 -20.45 12.29
C VAL A 50 -19.15 -19.60 13.47
N ILE A 51 -19.41 -20.06 14.71
CA ILE A 51 -19.05 -19.31 15.91
C ILE A 51 -17.53 -19.26 16.07
N LEU A 52 -16.84 -20.38 15.85
CA LEU A 52 -15.38 -20.39 15.90
C LEU A 52 -14.75 -19.45 14.87
N MET A 53 -15.21 -19.46 13.61
CA MET A 53 -14.72 -18.51 12.59
C MET A 53 -14.99 -17.06 12.97
N HIS A 54 -16.17 -16.77 13.53
CA HIS A 54 -16.52 -15.44 14.01
C HIS A 54 -15.53 -14.98 15.10
N ASP A 55 -15.29 -15.82 16.11
CA ASP A 55 -14.43 -15.47 17.24
C ASP A 55 -12.97 -15.31 16.81
N GLN A 56 -12.49 -16.17 15.91
CA GLN A 56 -11.16 -16.04 15.30
C GLN A 56 -11.04 -14.73 14.51
N PHE A 57 -12.04 -14.38 13.71
CA PHE A 57 -12.04 -13.12 12.97
C PHE A 57 -12.07 -11.91 13.91
N GLN A 58 -12.89 -11.96 14.96
CA GLN A 58 -12.96 -10.90 15.96
C GLN A 58 -11.63 -10.73 16.72
N GLN A 59 -10.94 -11.83 17.03
CA GLN A 59 -9.59 -11.79 17.60
C GLN A 59 -8.60 -11.12 16.63
N CYS A 60 -8.58 -11.52 15.35
CA CYS A 60 -7.73 -10.91 14.33
C CYS A 60 -7.98 -9.39 14.20
N LEU A 61 -9.25 -8.97 14.19
CA LEU A 61 -9.63 -7.55 14.16
C LEU A 61 -9.13 -6.80 15.41
N ASN A 62 -9.33 -7.37 16.59
CA ASN A 62 -8.87 -6.77 17.84
C ASN A 62 -7.34 -6.63 17.88
N GLU A 63 -6.60 -7.59 17.33
CA GLU A 63 -5.15 -7.50 17.18
C GLU A 63 -4.74 -6.40 16.22
N GLN A 64 -5.40 -6.26 15.06
CA GLN A 64 -5.14 -5.16 14.13
C GLN A 64 -5.47 -3.78 14.73
N VAL A 65 -6.53 -3.67 15.53
CA VAL A 65 -6.87 -2.42 16.24
C VAL A 65 -5.81 -2.08 17.28
N LYS A 66 -5.29 -3.07 18.02
CA LYS A 66 -4.22 -2.89 19.00
C LYS A 66 -2.88 -2.56 18.34
N GLN A 67 -2.61 -3.12 17.16
CA GLN A 67 -1.36 -2.93 16.43
C GLN A 67 -1.59 -2.55 14.96
N PRO A 68 -2.04 -1.31 14.68
CA PRO A 68 -2.26 -0.84 13.31
C PRO A 68 -0.99 -0.84 12.46
N SER A 69 0.18 -0.76 13.11
CA SER A 69 1.51 -0.81 12.49
C SER A 69 1.84 -2.15 11.82
N LEU A 70 1.17 -3.24 12.19
CA LEU A 70 1.34 -4.55 11.54
C LEU A 70 0.53 -4.69 10.25
N HIS A 71 -0.31 -3.72 9.92
CA HIS A 71 -1.13 -3.75 8.71
C HIS A 71 -0.25 -3.92 7.46
N PRO A 72 -0.65 -4.74 6.47
CA PRO A 72 0.15 -4.97 5.26
C PRO A 72 0.60 -3.69 4.55
N LEU A 73 -0.27 -2.68 4.43
CA LEU A 73 0.08 -1.37 3.85
C LEU A 73 1.17 -0.64 4.64
N MET A 74 1.25 -0.82 5.96
CA MET A 74 2.35 -0.26 6.76
C MET A 74 3.68 -0.96 6.42
N LYS A 75 3.66 -2.26 6.12
CA LYS A 75 4.85 -2.99 5.66
C LYS A 75 5.36 -2.44 4.32
N GLU A 76 4.46 -2.09 3.41
CA GLU A 76 4.84 -1.47 2.13
C GLU A 76 5.52 -0.10 2.33
N ILE A 77 4.99 0.72 3.24
CA ILE A 77 5.61 2.00 3.61
C ILE A 77 7.01 1.78 4.21
N ASN A 78 7.13 0.85 5.16
CA ASN A 78 8.40 0.54 5.82
C ASN A 78 9.45 0.02 4.83
N GLU A 79 9.05 -0.82 3.88
CA GLU A 79 9.95 -1.34 2.85
C GLU A 79 10.42 -0.22 1.90
N TRP A 80 9.50 0.66 1.47
CA TRP A 80 9.86 1.84 0.68
C TRP A 80 10.84 2.75 1.43
N GLU A 81 10.64 2.98 2.73
CA GLU A 81 11.53 3.78 3.57
C GLU A 81 12.93 3.16 3.62
N LYS A 82 13.01 1.87 3.92
CA LYS A 82 14.28 1.13 4.00
C LYS A 82 15.06 1.22 2.69
N GLN A 83 14.42 0.91 1.56
CA GLN A 83 15.06 0.96 0.24
C GLN A 83 15.53 2.37 -0.12
N SER A 84 14.77 3.39 0.28
CA SER A 84 15.11 4.80 0.06
C SER A 84 16.37 5.21 0.84
N ILE A 85 16.47 4.80 2.10
CA ILE A 85 17.64 5.06 2.95
C ILE A 85 18.89 4.36 2.38
N GLU A 86 18.78 3.09 2.01
CA GLU A 86 19.89 2.33 1.43
C GLU A 86 20.43 3.00 0.15
N LYS A 87 19.52 3.50 -0.70
CA LYS A 87 19.90 4.20 -1.93
C LYS A 87 20.65 5.51 -1.65
N ILE A 88 20.20 6.31 -0.67
CA ILE A 88 20.90 7.52 -0.24
C ILE A 88 22.30 7.17 0.27
N GLN A 89 22.39 6.17 1.15
CA GLN A 89 23.65 5.76 1.77
C GLN A 89 24.67 5.30 0.73
N LEU A 90 24.23 4.49 -0.25
CA LEU A 90 25.09 4.02 -1.33
C LEU A 90 25.67 5.19 -2.15
N VAL A 91 24.83 6.14 -2.57
CA VAL A 91 25.30 7.30 -3.34
C VAL A 91 26.23 8.18 -2.52
N ALA A 92 25.92 8.40 -1.24
CA ALA A 92 26.79 9.13 -0.32
C ALA A 92 28.15 8.43 -0.16
N GLN A 93 28.17 7.10 -0.06
CA GLN A 93 29.42 6.33 0.03
C GLN A 93 30.26 6.45 -1.24
N VAL A 94 29.64 6.36 -2.42
CA VAL A 94 30.34 6.57 -3.70
C VAL A 94 30.93 7.98 -3.78
N ALA A 95 30.18 9.00 -3.36
CA ALA A 95 30.67 10.38 -3.32
C ALA A 95 31.86 10.54 -2.35
N ARG A 96 31.76 9.99 -1.13
CA ARG A 96 32.86 9.99 -0.15
C ARG A 96 34.11 9.31 -0.71
N GLN A 97 33.97 8.16 -1.37
CA GLN A 97 35.12 7.45 -1.95
C GLN A 97 35.79 8.27 -3.06
N LYS A 98 35.01 8.97 -3.90
CA LYS A 98 35.56 9.87 -4.91
C LYS A 98 36.36 11.01 -4.29
N VAL A 99 35.83 11.63 -3.23
CA VAL A 99 36.54 12.70 -2.50
C VAL A 99 37.84 12.16 -1.90
N LEU A 100 37.79 11.02 -1.20
CA LEU A 100 38.98 10.39 -0.63
C LEU A 100 40.04 10.08 -1.67
N ASN A 101 39.66 9.56 -2.84
CA ASN A 101 40.59 9.26 -3.92
C ASN A 101 41.25 10.54 -4.48
N ILE A 102 40.51 11.64 -4.60
CA ILE A 102 41.06 12.92 -5.06
C ILE A 102 42.01 13.49 -4.00
N ILE A 103 41.62 13.47 -2.72
CA ILE A 103 42.46 13.92 -1.60
C ILE A 103 43.76 13.10 -1.55
N SER A 104 43.67 11.77 -1.64
CA SER A 104 44.84 10.89 -1.63
C SER A 104 45.83 11.27 -2.72
N LYS A 105 45.37 11.38 -3.98
CA LYS A 105 46.22 11.77 -5.11
C LYS A 105 46.84 13.15 -4.92
N HIS A 106 46.08 14.08 -4.37
CA HIS A 106 46.58 15.42 -4.09
C HIS A 106 47.66 15.40 -3.01
N THR A 107 47.45 14.65 -1.93
CA THR A 107 48.43 14.44 -0.86
C THR A 107 49.70 13.78 -1.39
N ASP A 108 49.59 12.79 -2.28
CA ASP A 108 50.74 12.15 -2.91
C ASP A 108 51.58 13.17 -3.71
N ASN A 109 50.93 14.06 -4.46
CA ASN A 109 51.61 15.13 -5.18
C ASN A 109 52.33 16.11 -4.24
N VAL A 110 51.71 16.45 -3.11
CA VAL A 110 52.33 17.29 -2.06
C VAL A 110 53.54 16.60 -1.46
N ILE A 111 53.47 15.30 -1.20
CA ILE A 111 54.60 14.50 -0.68
C ILE A 111 55.76 14.50 -1.68
N ILE A 112 55.49 14.30 -2.97
CA ILE A 112 56.51 14.34 -4.03
C ILE A 112 57.18 15.72 -4.07
N ALA A 113 56.40 16.80 -4.06
CA ALA A 113 56.92 18.16 -4.07
C ALA A 113 57.77 18.47 -2.82
N LEU A 114 57.32 18.03 -1.64
CA LEU A 114 58.06 18.20 -0.39
C LEU A 114 59.39 17.42 -0.40
N THR A 115 59.39 16.21 -0.97
CA THR A 115 60.59 15.40 -1.13
C THR A 115 61.60 16.08 -2.06
N SER A 116 61.13 16.67 -3.16
CA SER A 116 61.97 17.46 -4.08
C SER A 116 62.59 18.67 -3.38
N ILE A 117 61.82 19.41 -2.57
CA ILE A 117 62.36 20.55 -1.80
C ILE A 117 63.42 20.06 -0.80
N LYS A 118 63.18 18.92 -0.12
CA LYS A 118 64.16 18.34 0.80
C LYS A 118 65.48 18.01 0.10
N GLU A 119 65.42 17.40 -1.09
CA GLU A 119 66.62 17.09 -1.88
C GLU A 119 67.38 18.35 -2.31
N GLN A 120 66.68 19.39 -2.76
CA GLN A 120 67.28 20.68 -3.11
C GLN A 120 67.97 21.32 -1.90
N LEU A 121 67.29 21.35 -0.74
CA LEU A 121 67.84 21.89 0.51
C LEU A 121 69.09 21.14 0.98
N SER A 122 69.10 19.80 0.84
CA SER A 122 70.28 18.99 1.19
C SER A 122 71.46 19.32 0.29
N ARG A 123 71.27 19.36 -1.04
CA ARG A 123 72.35 19.70 -1.99
C ARG A 123 72.89 21.11 -1.75
N ALA A 124 72.02 22.11 -1.67
CA ALA A 124 72.42 23.48 -1.44
C ALA A 124 73.22 23.66 -0.13
N ARG A 125 72.86 22.89 0.91
CA ARG A 125 73.62 22.88 2.18
C ARG A 125 74.96 22.18 2.05
N ASP A 126 75.03 21.06 1.35
CA ASP A 126 76.26 20.28 1.20
C ASP A 126 77.28 21.00 0.31
N ASP A 127 76.80 21.72 -0.70
CA ASP A 127 77.59 22.49 -1.67
C ASP A 127 77.87 23.94 -1.19
N ASP A 128 77.29 24.36 -0.06
CA ASP A 128 77.29 25.75 0.46
C ASP A 128 76.83 26.79 -0.58
N ASP A 129 75.94 26.36 -1.48
CA ASP A 129 75.45 27.10 -2.66
C ASP A 129 73.99 27.51 -2.45
N PHE A 130 73.79 28.54 -1.63
CA PHE A 130 72.48 29.15 -1.41
C PHE A 130 72.58 30.66 -1.18
N PHE A 131 71.61 31.38 -1.72
CA PHE A 131 71.45 32.82 -1.55
C PHE A 131 70.14 33.14 -0.82
N GLU A 132 69.99 34.39 -0.40
CA GLU A 132 68.77 34.87 0.26
C GLU A 132 67.52 34.67 -0.61
N SER A 133 67.67 34.76 -1.94
CA SER A 133 66.61 34.46 -2.91
C SER A 133 66.11 33.02 -2.81
N ASP A 134 67.03 32.06 -2.71
CA ASP A 134 66.68 30.63 -2.69
C ASP A 134 65.97 30.27 -1.37
N ILE A 135 66.43 30.84 -0.26
CA ILE A 135 65.78 30.71 1.05
C ILE A 135 64.35 31.25 1.01
N ASN A 136 64.15 32.41 0.37
CA ASN A 136 62.83 33.01 0.25
C ASN A 136 61.93 32.17 -0.68
N GLU A 137 62.45 31.67 -1.79
CA GLU A 137 61.71 30.79 -2.70
C GLU A 137 61.26 29.49 -2.01
N TRP A 138 62.15 28.81 -1.28
CA TRP A 138 61.78 27.59 -0.54
C TRP A 138 60.73 27.88 0.54
N LYS A 139 60.83 29.00 1.26
CA LYS A 139 59.80 29.42 2.23
C LYS A 139 58.45 29.63 1.57
N GLU A 140 58.41 30.36 0.45
CA GLU A 140 57.17 30.56 -0.30
C GLU A 140 56.58 29.26 -0.81
N ASN A 141 57.41 28.37 -1.36
CA ASN A 141 56.95 27.07 -1.87
C ASN A 141 56.40 26.18 -0.76
N LEU A 142 57.01 26.19 0.43
CA LEU A 142 56.50 25.48 1.59
C LEU A 142 55.14 26.03 2.07
N GLU A 143 54.96 27.35 2.11
CA GLU A 143 53.67 27.95 2.48
C GLU A 143 52.59 27.70 1.40
N LYS A 144 52.96 27.70 0.11
CA LYS A 144 52.07 27.29 -0.99
C LYS A 144 51.61 25.84 -0.84
N LEU A 145 52.54 24.90 -0.59
CA LEU A 145 52.22 23.49 -0.39
C LEU A 145 51.32 23.26 0.85
N LYS A 146 51.58 23.98 1.94
CA LYS A 146 50.75 23.95 3.15
C LYS A 146 49.33 24.45 2.88
N THR A 147 49.19 25.50 2.07
CA THR A 147 47.88 26.04 1.67
C THR A 147 47.16 25.07 0.74
N ASP A 148 47.85 24.51 -0.25
CA ASP A 148 47.27 23.58 -1.21
C ASP A 148 46.85 22.26 -0.54
N LEU A 149 47.58 21.77 0.49
CA LEU A 149 47.20 20.58 1.25
C LEU A 149 45.83 20.76 1.96
N ASN A 150 45.60 21.94 2.54
CA ASN A 150 44.38 22.23 3.31
C ASN A 150 43.19 22.63 2.43
N THR A 151 43.45 23.06 1.20
CA THR A 151 42.44 23.52 0.26
C THR A 151 42.75 22.97 -1.14
N PRO A 152 42.46 21.68 -1.40
CA PRO A 152 42.61 21.13 -2.73
C PRO A 152 41.64 21.84 -3.69
N LYS A 153 42.18 22.74 -4.53
CA LYS A 153 41.43 23.52 -5.54
C LYS A 153 40.66 22.65 -6.55
N ALA A 154 40.90 21.34 -6.56
CA ALA A 154 40.36 20.37 -7.49
C ALA A 154 38.96 19.82 -7.15
N ILE A 155 38.38 20.15 -5.98
CA ILE A 155 37.09 19.57 -5.56
C ILE A 155 36.03 20.66 -5.38
N THR A 156 34.88 20.49 -6.04
CA THR A 156 33.66 21.24 -5.77
C THR A 156 32.50 20.26 -5.69
N ILE A 157 31.77 20.29 -4.58
CA ILE A 157 30.55 19.50 -4.42
C ILE A 157 29.40 20.32 -5.04
N LYS A 158 28.71 19.75 -6.02
CA LYS A 158 27.53 20.34 -6.64
C LYS A 158 26.30 19.47 -6.31
N PHE A 159 25.19 20.13 -6.02
CA PHE A 159 23.90 19.50 -5.85
C PHE A 159 23.09 19.74 -7.12
N ASP A 160 22.55 18.69 -7.71
CA ASP A 160 21.69 18.82 -8.89
C ASP A 160 20.24 18.98 -8.42
N ASP A 161 19.69 20.17 -8.62
CA ASP A 161 18.33 20.53 -8.22
C ASP A 161 17.30 20.19 -9.31
N LYS A 162 17.72 19.69 -10.49
CA LYS A 162 16.78 19.34 -11.58
C LYS A 162 16.10 18.01 -11.30
N MET A 163 14.92 18.12 -10.71
CA MET A 163 14.06 17.04 -10.25
C MET A 163 13.56 16.10 -11.34
N ASN A 164 14.26 14.96 -11.50
CA ASN A 164 13.59 13.66 -11.48
C ASN A 164 13.87 13.08 -10.09
N SER A 165 12.85 12.95 -9.25
CA SER A 165 13.01 12.62 -7.83
C SER A 165 13.83 11.34 -7.65
N PHE A 166 15.09 11.49 -7.21
CA PHE A 166 16.03 10.39 -6.95
C PHE A 166 15.41 9.30 -6.06
N ILE A 167 14.50 9.72 -5.18
CA ILE A 167 13.64 8.87 -4.37
C ILE A 167 12.21 9.03 -4.86
N PRO A 168 11.54 7.96 -5.32
CA PRO A 168 10.13 8.02 -5.71
C PRO A 168 9.27 8.45 -4.52
N LYS A 169 8.34 9.38 -4.70
CA LYS A 169 7.46 9.83 -3.62
C LYS A 169 6.35 8.81 -3.34
N ILE A 170 6.21 8.38 -2.08
CA ILE A 170 5.05 7.59 -1.65
C ILE A 170 3.82 8.50 -1.46
N SER A 171 2.66 8.05 -1.93
CA SER A 171 1.39 8.77 -1.80
C SER A 171 0.29 7.80 -1.35
N VAL A 172 -0.42 8.15 -0.30
CA VAL A 172 -1.55 7.37 0.22
C VAL A 172 -2.83 8.04 -0.23
N HIS A 173 -3.65 7.32 -1.01
CA HIS A 173 -4.94 7.80 -1.48
C HIS A 173 -6.05 6.99 -0.83
N LYS A 174 -7.03 7.68 -0.25
CA LYS A 174 -8.30 7.05 0.12
C LYS A 174 -9.11 6.90 -1.16
N GLU A 175 -9.35 5.68 -1.60
CA GLU A 175 -10.35 5.43 -2.63
C GLU A 175 -11.69 5.95 -2.09
N ARG A 176 -12.30 6.90 -2.81
CA ARG A 176 -13.65 7.34 -2.47
C ARG A 176 -14.56 6.15 -2.79
N PRO A 177 -15.45 5.72 -1.87
CA PRO A 177 -16.49 4.78 -2.25
C PRO A 177 -17.23 5.38 -3.44
N ILE A 178 -17.48 4.55 -4.47
CA ILE A 178 -18.17 4.95 -5.70
C ILE A 178 -19.43 5.71 -5.27
N THR A 179 -19.51 7.00 -5.59
CA THR A 179 -20.72 7.77 -5.33
C THR A 179 -21.75 7.31 -6.34
N GLU A 180 -22.78 6.60 -5.86
CA GLU A 180 -23.84 6.04 -6.70
C GLU A 180 -24.54 7.15 -7.49
N ARG A 181 -24.78 6.88 -8.77
CA ARG A 181 -25.54 7.77 -9.65
C ARG A 181 -26.45 6.95 -10.57
N PHE A 182 -27.70 7.38 -10.69
CA PHE A 182 -28.57 6.99 -11.78
C PHE A 182 -28.04 7.63 -13.06
N GLU A 183 -27.75 6.81 -14.07
CA GLU A 183 -27.16 7.27 -15.33
C GLU A 183 -28.12 7.14 -16.51
N ARG A 184 -28.99 6.13 -16.48
CA ARG A 184 -29.87 5.81 -17.61
C ARG A 184 -31.30 5.64 -17.15
N PHE A 185 -32.23 6.19 -17.91
CA PHE A 185 -33.66 6.01 -17.68
C PHE A 185 -34.40 5.86 -19.01
N LEU A 186 -35.58 5.24 -18.95
CA LEU A 186 -36.53 5.08 -20.05
C LEU A 186 -37.93 5.36 -19.49
N GLY A 187 -38.74 6.11 -20.23
CA GLY A 187 -40.07 6.55 -19.78
C GLY A 187 -40.07 7.95 -19.21
N ASP A 188 -41.18 8.34 -18.59
CA ASP A 188 -41.42 9.69 -18.05
C ASP A 188 -40.71 9.86 -16.70
N ILE A 189 -39.38 9.85 -16.73
CA ILE A 189 -38.49 9.99 -15.58
C ILE A 189 -37.52 11.14 -15.84
N GLN A 190 -37.20 11.90 -14.80
CA GLN A 190 -36.06 12.81 -14.77
C GLN A 190 -35.09 12.39 -13.67
N ILE A 191 -33.80 12.49 -13.97
CA ILE A 191 -32.73 12.29 -13.01
C ILE A 191 -32.20 13.67 -12.62
N GLU A 192 -32.28 13.98 -11.33
CA GLU A 192 -31.88 15.24 -10.75
C GLU A 192 -30.76 15.03 -9.72
N GLU A 193 -30.25 16.14 -9.15
CA GLU A 193 -29.20 16.15 -8.12
C GLU A 193 -27.96 15.31 -8.50
N ASN A 194 -27.47 15.48 -9.73
CA ASN A 194 -26.31 14.75 -10.26
C ASN A 194 -26.44 13.21 -10.16
N GLY A 195 -27.63 12.67 -10.37
CA GLY A 195 -27.83 11.21 -10.35
C GLY A 195 -28.33 10.66 -9.04
N GLN A 196 -28.76 11.49 -8.09
CA GLN A 196 -29.19 11.05 -6.75
C GLN A 196 -30.71 11.07 -6.55
N LEU A 197 -31.45 11.83 -7.38
CA LEU A 197 -32.90 11.93 -7.30
C LEU A 197 -33.55 11.48 -8.61
N ILE A 198 -34.63 10.71 -8.50
CA ILE A 198 -35.46 10.29 -9.63
C ILE A 198 -36.86 10.87 -9.43
N THR A 199 -37.30 11.69 -10.38
CA THR A 199 -38.66 12.23 -10.41
C THR A 199 -39.43 11.51 -11.52
N HIS A 200 -40.51 10.81 -11.17
CA HIS A 200 -41.43 10.23 -12.14
C HIS A 200 -42.49 11.27 -12.50
N GLY A 201 -42.75 11.47 -13.79
CA GLY A 201 -43.79 12.39 -14.27
C GLY A 201 -45.19 11.81 -14.12
N ASN A 202 -46.19 12.53 -14.65
CA ASN A 202 -47.61 12.21 -14.50
C ASN A 202 -48.11 11.12 -15.45
N SER A 203 -47.25 10.56 -16.30
CA SER A 203 -47.63 9.45 -17.18
C SER A 203 -47.90 8.18 -16.38
N ASN A 204 -48.93 7.41 -16.76
CA ASN A 204 -49.16 6.06 -16.25
C ASN A 204 -48.33 5.00 -17.00
N ALA A 205 -47.43 5.41 -17.90
CA ALA A 205 -46.59 4.48 -18.65
C ALA A 205 -45.48 3.89 -17.76
N HIS A 206 -45.07 2.65 -18.08
CA HIS A 206 -43.98 2.00 -17.40
C HIS A 206 -42.67 2.76 -17.61
N ALA A 207 -41.93 3.01 -16.54
CA ALA A 207 -40.65 3.67 -16.58
C ALA A 207 -39.58 2.88 -15.82
N THR A 208 -38.35 2.91 -16.33
CA THR A 208 -37.21 2.16 -15.79
C THR A 208 -36.00 3.06 -15.63
N VAL A 209 -35.20 2.80 -14.61
CA VAL A 209 -33.96 3.53 -14.33
C VAL A 209 -32.87 2.54 -13.97
N ARG A 210 -31.65 2.81 -14.42
CA ARG A 210 -30.45 2.02 -14.16
C ARG A 210 -29.39 2.90 -13.51
N GLY A 211 -28.94 2.47 -12.33
CA GLY A 211 -27.76 3.01 -11.66
C GLY A 211 -26.51 2.18 -11.99
N LYS A 212 -25.36 2.77 -11.68
CA LYS A 212 -24.05 2.10 -11.72
C LYS A 212 -23.52 2.00 -10.29
N GLY A 213 -23.27 0.79 -9.79
CA GLY A 213 -22.81 0.58 -8.41
C GLY A 213 -23.62 -0.48 -7.66
N GLU A 214 -23.97 -0.21 -6.40
CA GLU A 214 -24.62 -1.18 -5.50
C GLU A 214 -26.10 -1.41 -5.85
N TYR A 215 -26.79 -0.47 -6.51
CA TYR A 215 -28.15 -0.73 -7.04
C TYR A 215 -28.21 -1.91 -8.01
N SER A 216 -27.10 -2.28 -8.66
CA SER A 216 -27.00 -3.42 -9.57
C SER A 216 -26.83 -4.77 -8.84
N SER A 217 -26.51 -4.76 -7.53
CA SER A 217 -26.25 -5.98 -6.74
C SER A 217 -27.47 -6.46 -5.93
N GLY A 218 -28.59 -5.72 -5.93
CA GLY A 218 -29.89 -6.20 -5.45
C GLY A 218 -30.13 -6.19 -3.94
N GLN A 219 -29.26 -5.54 -3.13
CA GLN A 219 -29.39 -5.51 -1.66
C GLN A 219 -29.52 -4.10 -1.08
N ARG A 220 -30.63 -3.38 -1.35
CA ARG A 220 -30.90 -2.08 -0.70
C ARG A 220 -32.40 -1.82 -0.44
N LEU A 221 -32.64 -1.01 0.58
CA LEU A 221 -33.96 -0.53 1.02
C LEU A 221 -34.27 0.78 0.31
N PHE A 222 -35.28 0.80 -0.55
CA PHE A 222 -35.73 2.01 -1.22
C PHE A 222 -36.70 2.78 -0.33
N ARG A 223 -36.49 4.09 -0.17
CA ARG A 223 -37.47 4.97 0.47
C ARG A 223 -38.20 5.75 -0.61
N PHE A 224 -39.40 5.30 -0.94
CA PHE A 224 -40.27 6.02 -1.85
C PHE A 224 -41.00 7.14 -1.10
N LYS A 225 -41.01 8.33 -1.69
CA LYS A 225 -41.88 9.44 -1.27
C LYS A 225 -42.77 9.76 -2.45
N ILE A 226 -44.07 9.51 -2.30
CA ILE A 226 -45.08 9.84 -3.31
C ILE A 226 -45.70 11.17 -2.89
N GLU A 227 -45.47 12.21 -3.68
CA GLU A 227 -46.07 13.53 -3.47
C GLU A 227 -47.04 13.81 -4.60
N ASN A 228 -48.30 14.06 -4.25
CA ASN A 228 -49.31 14.44 -5.24
C ASN A 228 -49.11 15.94 -5.56
N LYS A 229 -48.39 16.25 -6.63
CA LYS A 229 -48.31 17.61 -7.15
C LYS A 229 -49.70 17.99 -7.68
N ARG A 230 -50.51 18.64 -6.84
CA ARG A 230 -51.71 19.33 -7.31
C ARG A 230 -51.26 20.35 -8.35
N THR A 231 -51.71 20.15 -9.59
CA THR A 231 -51.50 21.08 -10.69
C THR A 231 -52.22 22.39 -10.37
N SER A 232 -51.46 23.46 -10.20
CA SER A 232 -51.94 24.85 -10.31
C SER A 232 -52.03 25.24 -11.78
#